data_AF-A0A9I9CCZ1-F1
#
_entry.id   AF-A0A9I9CCZ1-F1
#
_cell.length_a   1.000
_cell.length_b   1.000
_cell.length_c   1.000
_cell.angle_alpha   90.00
_cell.angle_beta   90.00
_cell.angle_gamma   90.00
#
_symmetry.space_group_name_H-M   'P 1'
#
loop_
_entity.id
_entity.type
_entity.pdbx_description
1 polymer ?
#
loop_
_entity_poly.entity_id
_entity_poly.type
_entity_poly.pdbx_seq_one_letter_code
_entity_poly.pdbx_strand_id
1 'polypeptide(L)'
;MWKTEEGGGARVVRTYEGHVNGRSFVGLSVWRKGGLIGCGSEDKRVFVYDKRWGEPIWVKEFDGGMGSGYGLVSSVCWRQVGEQECTLVAGGSDGVLQVFVGHKKRFF
;
A
#
# COMPACT_ATOMS: atom_id res chain seq x y z
N MET A 1 12.99 -0.47 0.59
CA MET A 1 13.27 0.55 -0.45
C MET A 1 14.76 0.65 -0.67
N TRP A 2 15.18 0.54 -1.92
CA TRP A 2 16.58 0.61 -2.33
C TRP A 2 16.80 1.86 -3.15
N LYS A 3 17.98 2.46 -3.02
CA LYS A 3 18.48 3.49 -3.94
C LYS A 3 19.54 2.83 -4.80
N THR A 4 19.33 2.89 -6.12
CA THR A 4 20.34 2.49 -7.10
C THR A 4 21.38 3.61 -7.22
N GLU A 5 22.64 3.22 -7.33
CA GLU A 5 23.77 4.14 -7.45
C GLU A 5 24.37 4.05 -8.86
N GLU A 6 24.96 5.15 -9.32
CA GLU A 6 25.73 5.15 -10.57
C GLU A 6 26.90 4.17 -10.42
N GLY A 7 27.03 3.21 -11.34
CA GLY A 7 27.99 2.11 -11.23
C GLY A 7 27.39 0.75 -10.85
N GLY A 8 26.06 0.64 -10.74
CA GLY A 8 25.36 -0.64 -10.60
C GLY A 8 25.23 -1.15 -9.16
N GLY A 9 25.69 -0.38 -8.17
CA GLY A 9 25.44 -0.65 -6.76
C GLY A 9 24.01 -0.30 -6.32
N ALA A 10 23.59 -0.84 -5.19
CA ALA A 10 22.35 -0.43 -4.54
C ALA A 10 22.50 -0.46 -3.01
N ARG A 11 21.87 0.50 -2.33
CA ARG A 11 21.85 0.56 -0.86
C ARG A 11 20.43 0.59 -0.32
N VAL A 12 20.19 -0.12 0.78
CA VAL A 12 18.94 -0.02 1.53
C VAL A 12 18.75 1.39 2.05
N VAL A 13 17.62 2.01 1.70
CA VAL A 13 17.20 3.32 2.22
C VAL A 13 16.24 3.15 3.38
N ARG A 14 15.34 2.16 3.30
CA ARG A 14 14.27 1.99 4.29
C ARG A 14 13.68 0.59 4.27
N THR A 15 13.39 0.06 5.46
CA THR A 15 12.52 -1.10 5.69
C THR A 15 11.16 -0.60 6.15
N TYR A 16 10.08 -1.22 5.67
CA TYR A 16 8.71 -0.91 6.07
C TYR A 16 8.14 -2.12 6.80
N GLU A 17 7.50 -1.88 7.94
CA GLU A 17 7.10 -2.92 8.90
C GLU A 17 5.59 -2.85 9.20
N GLY A 18 5.07 -3.83 9.95
CA GLY A 18 3.68 -3.87 10.40
C GLY A 18 2.71 -4.69 9.53
N HIS A 19 2.95 -4.78 8.22
CA HIS A 19 2.19 -5.70 7.35
C HIS A 19 2.64 -7.15 7.55
N VAL A 20 1.71 -8.10 7.39
CA VAL A 20 1.98 -9.53 7.58
C VAL A 20 1.81 -10.27 6.25
N ASN A 21 2.90 -10.86 5.77
CA ASN A 21 2.92 -11.75 4.62
C ASN A 21 3.86 -12.92 4.91
N GLY A 22 3.31 -14.11 5.14
CA GLY A 22 4.07 -15.33 5.35
C GLY A 22 4.34 -16.12 4.07
N ARG A 23 3.39 -16.16 3.12
CA ARG A 23 3.48 -17.05 1.95
C ARG A 23 3.18 -16.38 0.61
N SER A 24 2.36 -15.35 0.61
CA SER A 24 1.80 -14.73 -0.59
C SER A 24 2.40 -13.34 -0.82
N PHE A 25 2.64 -13.00 -2.08
CA PHE A 25 2.83 -11.62 -2.47
C PHE A 25 1.47 -10.97 -2.73
N VAL A 26 1.20 -9.88 -2.02
CA VAL A 26 -0.13 -9.26 -1.84
C VAL A 26 -0.31 -7.95 -2.62
N GLY A 27 0.58 -7.69 -3.57
CA GLY A 27 0.58 -6.49 -4.38
C GLY A 27 1.24 -5.29 -3.69
N LEU A 28 1.94 -4.48 -4.50
CA LEU A 28 2.62 -3.26 -4.09
C LEU A 28 2.40 -2.20 -5.16
N SER A 29 2.08 -0.98 -4.75
CA SER A 29 1.96 0.16 -5.66
C SER A 29 2.54 1.42 -5.03
N VAL A 30 3.06 2.32 -5.86
CA VAL A 30 3.64 3.59 -5.42
C VAL A 30 2.92 4.75 -6.10
N TRP A 31 2.41 5.71 -5.31
CA TRP A 31 1.95 6.98 -5.83
C TRP A 31 3.13 7.94 -5.95
N ARG A 32 3.64 8.09 -7.18
CA ARG A 32 4.95 8.72 -7.42
C ARG A 32 5.02 10.16 -6.93
N LYS A 33 4.00 10.95 -7.23
CA LYS A 33 4.00 12.39 -6.93
C LYS A 33 3.80 12.69 -5.44
N GLY A 34 2.91 11.95 -4.78
CA GLY A 34 2.67 12.14 -3.35
C GLY A 34 3.59 11.34 -2.42
N GLY A 35 4.43 10.45 -2.95
CA GLY A 35 5.40 9.71 -2.15
C GLY A 35 4.77 8.67 -1.21
N LEU A 36 3.58 8.18 -1.55
CA LEU A 36 2.91 7.11 -0.81
C LEU A 36 3.17 5.75 -1.42
N ILE A 37 3.28 4.75 -0.57
CA ILE A 37 3.44 3.35 -0.94
C ILE A 37 2.24 2.61 -0.35
N GLY A 38 1.57 1.79 -1.16
CA GLY A 38 0.47 0.94 -0.73
C GLY A 38 0.81 -0.51 -0.94
N CYS A 39 0.46 -1.38 0.01
CA CYS A 39 0.53 -2.82 -0.16
C CYS A 39 -0.70 -3.51 0.46
N GLY A 40 -1.04 -4.68 -0.07
CA GLY A 40 -1.96 -5.59 0.62
C GLY A 40 -1.29 -6.31 1.78
N SER A 41 -2.01 -7.21 2.42
CA SER A 41 -1.51 -8.10 3.48
C SER A 41 -2.38 -9.35 3.61
N GLU A 42 -1.78 -10.44 4.10
CA GLU A 42 -2.48 -11.69 4.40
C GLU A 42 -3.44 -11.60 5.60
N ASP A 43 -3.37 -10.51 6.37
CA ASP A 43 -4.27 -10.24 7.50
C ASP A 43 -5.54 -9.47 7.09
N LYS A 44 -5.86 -9.46 5.80
CA LYS A 44 -7.01 -8.73 5.19
C LYS A 44 -6.91 -7.21 5.30
N ARG A 45 -5.73 -6.64 5.50
CA ARG A 45 -5.54 -5.18 5.57
C ARG A 45 -4.75 -4.62 4.40
N VAL A 46 -5.08 -3.38 4.04
CA VAL A 46 -4.27 -2.51 3.20
C VAL A 46 -3.42 -1.65 4.10
N PHE A 47 -2.13 -1.57 3.81
CA PHE A 47 -1.21 -0.67 4.49
C PHE A 47 -0.76 0.43 3.54
N VAL A 48 -0.76 1.66 4.02
CA VAL A 48 -0.21 2.82 3.32
C VAL A 48 0.92 3.42 4.14
N TYR A 49 2.05 3.64 3.50
CA TYR A 49 3.26 4.22 4.07
C TYR A 49 3.58 5.54 3.36
N ASP A 50 4.09 6.49 4.11
CA ASP A 50 4.86 7.58 3.53
C ASP A 50 6.30 7.10 3.30
N LYS A 51 6.90 7.39 2.13
CA LYS A 51 8.27 6.97 1.83
C LYS A 51 9.32 7.44 2.86
N ARG A 52 8.97 8.46 3.66
CA ARG A 52 9.82 9.04 4.72
C ARG A 52 9.81 8.22 6.01
N TRP A 53 8.83 7.34 6.25
CA TRP A 53 8.63 6.68 7.54
C TRP A 53 8.55 5.16 7.38
N GLY A 54 9.11 4.40 8.32
CA GLY A 54 9.09 2.93 8.28
C GLY A 54 7.75 2.32 8.69
N GLU A 55 7.03 3.03 9.56
CA GLU A 55 5.70 2.64 10.05
C GLU A 55 4.58 3.09 9.11
N PRO A 56 3.45 2.36 9.07
CA PRO A 56 2.30 2.75 8.25
C PRO A 56 1.66 4.04 8.78
N ILE A 57 1.19 4.88 7.86
CA ILE A 57 0.44 6.11 8.16
C ILE A 57 -1.06 5.89 8.14
N TRP A 58 -1.49 4.79 7.53
CA TRP A 58 -2.88 4.41 7.42
C TRP A 58 -2.98 2.91 7.19
N VAL A 59 -3.95 2.29 7.85
CA VAL A 59 -4.24 0.86 7.75
C VAL A 59 -5.75 0.70 7.65
N LYS A 60 -6.22 -0.16 6.75
CA LYS A 60 -7.65 -0.43 6.58
C LYS A 60 -7.92 -1.90 6.35
N GLU A 61 -8.81 -2.44 7.15
CA GLU A 61 -9.34 -3.78 7.01
C GLU A 61 -10.38 -3.86 5.89
N PHE A 62 -10.29 -4.93 5.10
CA PHE A 62 -11.34 -5.37 4.19
C PHE A 62 -12.39 -6.10 5.03
N ASP A 63 -13.57 -5.48 5.16
CA ASP A 63 -14.72 -6.16 5.75
C ASP A 63 -15.02 -7.39 4.90
N GLY A 64 -14.75 -8.58 5.45
CA GLY A 64 -14.98 -9.83 4.76
C GLY A 64 -16.46 -9.93 4.43
N GLY A 65 -16.78 -9.99 3.12
CA GLY A 65 -18.08 -10.50 2.69
C GLY A 65 -18.32 -11.89 3.30
N MET A 66 -19.58 -12.35 3.31
CA MET A 66 -20.10 -13.55 4.01
C MET A 66 -19.33 -14.90 3.87
N GLY A 67 -18.20 -14.97 3.18
CA GLY A 67 -17.30 -16.13 3.16
C GLY A 67 -16.33 -16.14 4.34
N SER A 68 -16.52 -17.08 5.26
CA SER A 68 -15.67 -17.37 6.43
C SER A 68 -14.27 -17.94 6.10
N GLY A 69 -13.69 -17.58 4.95
CA GLY A 69 -12.41 -18.11 4.46
C GLY A 69 -11.20 -17.27 4.84
N TYR A 70 -10.02 -17.90 4.79
CA TYR A 70 -8.74 -17.21 4.66
C TYR A 70 -8.83 -16.24 3.48
N GLY A 71 -8.55 -14.96 3.73
CA GLY A 71 -8.64 -13.91 2.72
C GLY A 71 -7.44 -12.99 2.86
N LEU A 72 -7.02 -12.42 1.75
CA LEU A 72 -5.92 -11.46 1.71
C LEU A 72 -6.30 -10.32 0.76
N VAL A 73 -5.66 -9.17 0.94
CA VAL A 73 -5.64 -8.15 -0.11
C VAL A 73 -4.59 -8.60 -1.11
N SER A 74 -4.98 -8.97 -2.32
CA SER A 74 -4.09 -9.60 -3.33
C SER A 74 -3.42 -8.58 -4.24
N SER A 75 -4.03 -7.41 -4.41
CA SER A 75 -3.58 -6.41 -5.36
C SER A 75 -3.94 -5.01 -4.88
N VAL A 76 -3.08 -4.05 -5.23
CA VAL A 76 -3.31 -2.62 -4.97
C VAL A 76 -2.80 -1.79 -6.15
N CYS A 77 -3.45 -0.67 -6.44
CA CYS A 77 -3.05 0.24 -7.50
C CYS A 77 -3.35 1.70 -7.15
N TRP A 78 -2.32 2.54 -7.10
CA TRP A 78 -2.47 3.98 -7.00
C TRP A 78 -2.77 4.60 -8.36
N ARG A 79 -3.80 5.43 -8.41
CA ARG A 79 -4.01 6.37 -9.51
C ARG A 79 -2.88 7.39 -9.53
N GLN A 80 -2.29 7.59 -10.71
CA GLN A 80 -1.11 8.45 -10.89
C GLN A 80 -1.48 9.85 -11.39
N VAL A 81 -2.51 10.47 -10.80
CA VAL A 81 -3.04 11.78 -11.21
C VAL A 81 -3.05 12.73 -10.03
N GLY A 82 -2.63 13.98 -10.26
CA GLY A 82 -2.64 15.04 -9.25
C GLY A 82 -1.64 14.85 -8.11
N GLU A 83 -1.64 15.82 -7.19
CA GLU A 83 -0.80 15.86 -5.98
C GLU A 83 -1.59 16.15 -4.70
N GLN A 84 -2.83 16.62 -4.84
CA GLN A 84 -3.68 17.05 -3.74
C GLN A 84 -4.65 15.96 -3.28
N GLU A 85 -5.01 15.06 -4.20
CA GLU A 85 -5.91 13.94 -3.97
C GLU A 85 -5.20 12.65 -4.41
N CYS A 86 -5.26 11.63 -3.58
CA CYS A 86 -4.82 10.29 -3.92
C CYS A 86 -6.04 9.38 -4.09
N THR A 87 -5.95 8.43 -5.02
CA THR A 87 -6.93 7.36 -5.17
C THR A 87 -6.19 6.03 -5.17
N LEU A 88 -6.59 5.12 -4.28
CA LEU A 88 -6.07 3.76 -4.18
C LEU A 88 -7.19 2.78 -4.48
N VAL A 89 -6.96 1.85 -5.40
CA VAL A 89 -7.81 0.67 -5.56
C VAL A 89 -7.11 -0.52 -4.92
N ALA A 90 -7.85 -1.32 -4.16
CA ALA A 90 -7.35 -2.57 -3.58
C ALA A 90 -8.34 -3.70 -3.89
N GLY A 91 -7.82 -4.89 -4.17
CA GLY A 91 -8.60 -6.08 -4.46
C GLY A 91 -8.32 -7.21 -3.47
N GLY A 92 -9.39 -7.79 -2.94
CA GLY A 92 -9.37 -8.96 -2.08
C GLY A 92 -9.35 -10.27 -2.88
N SER A 93 -8.82 -11.33 -2.27
CA SER A 93 -8.86 -12.68 -2.84
C SER A 93 -10.28 -13.28 -2.93
N ASP A 94 -11.25 -12.64 -2.28
CA ASP A 94 -12.68 -12.95 -2.32
C ASP A 94 -13.42 -12.25 -3.49
N GLY A 95 -12.70 -11.51 -4.34
CA GLY A 95 -13.27 -10.78 -5.46
C GLY A 95 -13.82 -9.40 -5.09
N VAL A 96 -13.72 -8.97 -3.83
CA VAL A 96 -14.12 -7.62 -3.41
C VAL A 96 -13.10 -6.60 -3.89
N LEU A 97 -13.57 -5.51 -4.50
CA LEU A 97 -12.76 -4.34 -4.82
C LEU A 97 -13.19 -3.18 -3.93
N GLN A 98 -12.22 -2.50 -3.31
CA GLN A 98 -12.46 -1.26 -2.58
C GLN A 98 -11.65 -0.11 -3.20
N VAL A 99 -12.27 1.07 -3.24
CA VAL A 99 -11.65 2.30 -3.72
C VAL A 99 -11.57 3.29 -2.56
N PHE A 100 -10.38 3.80 -2.30
CA PHE A 100 -10.11 4.78 -1.26
C PHE A 100 -9.67 6.09 -1.88
N VAL A 101 -10.21 7.19 -1.36
CA VAL A 101 -9.85 8.55 -1.76
C VAL A 101 -9.31 9.28 -0.53
N GLY A 102 -8.16 9.92 -0.68
CA GLY A 102 -7.54 10.71 0.38
C GLY A 102 -7.15 12.09 -0.12
N HIS A 103 -7.20 13.08 0.76
CA HIS A 103 -6.79 14.44 0.44
C HIS A 103 -5.62 14.86 1.32
N LYS A 104 -4.66 15.58 0.73
CA LYS A 104 -3.57 16.18 1.48
C LYS A 104 -4.13 17.27 2.39
N LYS A 105 -3.97 17.11 3.72
CA LYS A 105 -4.31 18.18 4.66
C LYS A 105 -3.43 19.40 4.36
N ARG A 106 -4.06 20.54 4.06
CA ARG A 106 -3.38 21.83 4.00
C ARG A 106 -3.17 22.30 5.43
N PHE A 107 -1.92 22.52 5.80
CA PHE A 107 -1.59 23.31 6.98
C PHE A 107 -1.65 24.78 6.53
N PHE A 108 -2.40 25.58 7.27
CA PHE A 108 -2.47 27.04 7.10
C PHE A 108 -1.25 27.69 7.75
#